data_AF-A0A831K4V8-F1
#
_entry.id   AF-A0A831K4V8-F1
#
_cell.length_a   1.000
_cell.length_b   1.000
_cell.length_c   1.000
_cell.angle_alpha   90.00
_cell.angle_beta   90.00
_cell.angle_gamma   90.00
#
_symmetry.space_group_name_H-M   'P 1'
#
loop_
_entity.id
_entity.type
_entity.pdbx_description
1 polymer ?
#
loop_
_entity_poly.entity_id
_entity_poly.type
_entity_poly.pdbx_seq_one_letter_code
_entity_poly.pdbx_strand_id
1 'polypeptide(L)'
;ASGEVSNESAEVSQDDENKVVNEEDASEDDAEAAMLAMLEDLPEDDGKAELGDIEFPAKEPQSVSNVEFQHLSEPATIEETKNIDMLLDVNLPIAIELGRTKMSISNILALGPGSIVELAKLAGEPVDLLVNQRVVAKGEVVVIDENFGVRITQLLTPEERLKALGEEK
;
A
#
# COMPACT_ATOMS: atom_id res chain seq x y z
N ALA A 1 51.40 -19.23 54.00
CA ALA A 1 51.59 -17.90 53.41
C ALA A 1 50.40 -17.63 52.52
N SER A 2 49.68 -16.59 52.92
CA SER A 2 48.67 -15.80 52.23
C SER A 2 48.85 -15.65 50.72
N GLY A 3 47.72 -15.53 50.03
CA GLY A 3 47.64 -15.18 48.62
C GLY A 3 46.19 -15.15 48.14
N GLU A 4 45.39 -14.26 48.72
CA GLU A 4 44.12 -13.81 48.15
C GLU A 4 44.39 -13.06 46.84
N VAL A 5 43.69 -13.40 45.76
CA VAL A 5 43.35 -12.44 44.71
C VAL A 5 41.94 -12.74 44.21
N SER A 6 41.06 -11.83 44.58
CA SER A 6 39.70 -11.63 44.09
C SER A 6 39.68 -11.37 42.58
N ASN A 7 38.65 -11.86 41.88
CA ASN A 7 38.20 -11.16 40.68
C ASN A 7 36.68 -11.29 40.50
N GLU A 8 36.02 -10.21 40.91
CA GLU A 8 34.89 -9.51 40.31
C GLU A 8 34.02 -10.30 39.30
N SER A 9 32.84 -10.70 39.77
CA SER A 9 31.72 -11.09 38.90
C SER A 9 30.97 -9.83 38.50
N ALA A 10 31.09 -9.42 37.24
CA ALA A 10 30.29 -8.34 36.67
C ALA A 10 28.87 -8.83 36.39
N GLU A 11 27.91 -8.13 36.98
CA GLU A 11 26.50 -8.18 36.66
C GLU A 11 26.27 -7.74 35.22
N VAL A 12 25.50 -8.52 34.46
CA VAL A 12 24.72 -7.99 33.33
C VAL A 12 23.31 -8.54 33.49
N SER A 13 22.47 -7.68 34.05
CA SER A 13 21.02 -7.73 34.03
C SER A 13 20.52 -7.77 32.58
N GLN A 14 19.79 -8.83 32.26
CA GLN A 14 18.92 -8.90 31.10
C GLN A 14 17.51 -9.06 31.65
N ASP A 15 16.72 -7.99 31.61
CA ASP A 15 15.26 -8.02 31.63
C ASP A 15 14.78 -6.71 30.96
N ASP A 16 14.81 -6.71 29.63
CA ASP A 16 14.11 -5.75 28.79
C ASP A 16 12.60 -6.01 28.92
N GLU A 17 11.94 -5.41 29.92
CA GLU A 17 10.49 -5.28 29.92
C GLU A 17 10.07 -4.20 28.92
N ASN A 18 10.03 -4.55 27.64
CA ASN A 18 9.25 -3.81 26.65
C ASN A 18 7.76 -4.07 26.93
N LYS A 19 7.20 -3.33 27.90
CA LYS A 19 5.77 -3.35 28.22
C LYS A 19 5.01 -2.62 27.11
N VAL A 20 4.61 -3.39 26.11
CA VAL A 20 3.58 -2.99 25.15
C VAL A 20 2.30 -2.78 25.96
N VAL A 21 1.91 -1.52 26.17
CA VAL A 21 0.61 -1.19 26.76
C VAL A 21 -0.43 -1.45 25.67
N ASN A 22 -1.17 -2.55 25.82
CA ASN A 22 -2.36 -2.81 25.02
C ASN A 22 -3.39 -1.70 25.29
N GLU A 23 -3.96 -1.14 24.23
CA GLU A 23 -5.09 -0.19 24.26
C GLU A 23 -6.42 -0.91 24.58
N GLU A 24 -6.42 -1.80 25.57
CA GLU A 24 -7.62 -2.46 26.07
C GLU A 24 -7.53 -2.57 27.59
N ASP A 25 -7.77 -1.44 28.26
CA ASP A 25 -8.33 -1.35 29.61
C ASP A 25 -8.56 0.13 29.93
N ALA A 26 -9.55 0.72 29.26
CA ALA A 26 -10.26 1.88 29.79
C ALA A 26 -11.68 1.39 30.07
N SER A 27 -12.04 1.28 31.34
CA SER A 27 -13.43 0.99 31.72
C SER A 27 -14.34 2.06 31.15
N GLU A 28 -15.49 1.66 30.60
CA GLU A 28 -16.50 2.55 30.03
C GLU A 28 -16.93 3.67 31.02
N ASP A 29 -16.74 3.45 32.33
CA ASP A 29 -16.99 4.41 33.41
C ASP A 29 -16.08 5.66 33.37
N ASP A 30 -14.84 5.58 32.86
CA ASP A 30 -13.90 6.72 32.84
C ASP A 30 -14.15 7.67 31.65
N ALA A 31 -14.73 7.16 30.56
CA ALA A 31 -15.09 7.96 29.38
C ALA A 31 -16.33 8.83 29.63
N GLU A 32 -17.31 8.34 30.41
CA GLU A 32 -18.51 9.10 30.78
C GLU A 32 -18.19 10.28 31.70
N ALA A 33 -17.28 10.10 32.66
CA ALA A 33 -16.86 11.17 33.57
C ALA A 33 -16.15 12.32 32.85
N ALA A 34 -15.35 12.01 31.82
CA ALA A 34 -14.68 13.01 30.99
C ALA A 34 -15.66 13.79 30.09
N MET A 35 -16.73 13.14 29.61
CA MET A 35 -17.76 13.77 28.78
C MET A 35 -18.69 14.68 29.62
N LEU A 36 -18.98 14.29 30.86
CA LEU A 36 -19.81 15.07 31.78
C LEU A 36 -19.14 16.38 32.20
N ALA A 37 -17.82 16.37 32.43
CA ALA A 37 -17.05 17.55 32.81
C ALA A 37 -16.99 18.62 31.71
N MET A 38 -17.20 18.25 30.44
CA MET A 38 -17.25 19.22 29.33
C MET A 38 -18.62 19.90 29.18
N LEU A 39 -19.69 19.34 29.76
CA LEU A 39 -21.03 19.94 29.73
C LEU A 39 -21.26 20.97 30.84
N GLU A 40 -20.38 21.02 31.86
CA GLU A 40 -20.52 21.91 33.01
C GLU A 40 -20.05 23.36 32.75
N ASP A 41 -19.32 23.62 31.67
CA ASP A 41 -18.72 24.93 31.35
C ASP A 41 -19.43 25.66 30.18
N LEU A 42 -20.69 25.32 29.92
CA LEU A 42 -21.51 26.04 28.94
C LEU A 42 -22.09 27.31 29.57
N PRO A 43 -21.78 28.51 29.05
CA PRO A 43 -22.42 29.73 29.52
C PRO A 43 -23.91 29.72 29.14
N GLU A 44 -24.80 29.86 30.13
CA GLU A 44 -26.22 30.13 29.91
C GLU A 44 -26.36 31.57 29.38
N ASP A 45 -26.58 31.71 28.08
CA ASP A 45 -26.82 33.01 27.44
C ASP A 45 -28.26 33.46 27.68
N ASP A 46 -28.46 34.16 28.80
CA ASP A 46 -29.71 34.81 29.21
C ASP A 46 -29.91 36.13 28.44
N GLY A 47 -29.93 36.08 27.11
CA GLY A 47 -29.91 37.26 26.25
C GLY A 47 -31.28 37.78 25.84
N LYS A 48 -32.03 38.42 26.75
CA LYS A 48 -33.19 39.27 26.37
C LYS A 48 -32.74 40.41 25.46
N ALA A 49 -33.03 40.34 24.16
CA ALA A 49 -32.92 41.47 23.25
C ALA A 49 -34.31 42.08 22.97
N GLU A 50 -34.51 43.32 23.41
CA GLU A 50 -35.71 44.11 23.12
C GLU A 50 -35.75 44.53 21.65
N LEU A 51 -36.88 44.30 21.00
CA LEU A 51 -37.15 44.76 19.62
C LEU A 51 -37.41 46.27 19.64
N GLY A 52 -36.36 47.06 19.42
CA GLY A 52 -36.48 48.46 19.03
C GLY A 52 -36.85 48.56 17.55
N ASP A 53 -37.88 49.36 17.25
CA ASP A 53 -38.41 49.59 15.91
C ASP A 53 -37.33 50.08 14.93
N ILE A 54 -36.98 49.23 13.95
CA ILE A 54 -36.12 49.59 12.83
C ILE A 54 -37.02 50.08 11.69
N GLU A 55 -37.13 51.40 11.51
CA GLU A 55 -37.71 51.99 10.31
C GLU A 55 -36.72 51.86 9.13
N PHE A 56 -37.06 51.01 8.17
CA PHE A 56 -36.33 50.92 6.91
C PHE A 56 -36.86 51.96 5.91
N PRO A 57 -36.02 52.86 5.36
CA PRO A 57 -36.46 53.71 4.26
C PRO A 57 -36.79 52.82 3.06
N ALA A 58 -38.01 52.95 2.54
CA ALA A 58 -38.48 52.20 1.37
C ALA A 58 -37.57 52.48 0.16
N LYS A 59 -36.66 51.55 -0.10
CA LYS A 59 -35.76 51.58 -1.25
C LYS A 59 -36.50 51.01 -2.46
N GLU A 60 -36.57 51.81 -3.51
CA GLU A 60 -37.15 51.44 -4.81
C GLU A 60 -36.61 50.08 -5.32
N PRO A 61 -37.41 49.28 -6.05
CA PRO A 61 -37.02 47.95 -6.48
C PRO A 61 -35.87 48.03 -7.47
N GLN A 62 -34.64 47.86 -6.98
CA GLN A 62 -33.48 47.66 -7.83
C GLN A 62 -33.62 46.27 -8.47
N SER A 63 -33.76 46.26 -9.79
CA SER A 63 -33.80 45.04 -10.60
C SER A 63 -32.51 44.24 -10.39
N VAL A 64 -32.62 43.14 -9.64
CA VAL A 64 -31.58 42.14 -9.48
C VAL A 64 -31.48 41.33 -10.77
N SER A 65 -30.36 41.46 -11.48
CA SER A 65 -30.01 40.55 -12.56
C SER A 65 -29.52 39.25 -11.94
N ASN A 66 -30.12 38.12 -12.32
CA ASN A 66 -29.58 36.81 -12.00
C ASN A 66 -28.15 36.71 -12.56
N VAL A 67 -27.21 36.36 -11.70
CA VAL A 67 -25.84 36.03 -12.10
C VAL A 67 -25.88 34.60 -12.64
N GLU A 68 -25.64 34.44 -13.94
CA GLU A 68 -25.31 33.14 -14.51
C GLU A 68 -23.87 32.82 -14.13
N PHE A 69 -23.72 31.92 -13.15
CA PHE A 69 -22.43 31.34 -12.84
C PHE A 69 -22.02 30.44 -14.00
N GLN A 70 -20.82 30.67 -14.56
CA GLN A 70 -20.24 29.70 -15.48
C GLN A 70 -20.16 28.36 -14.74
N HIS A 71 -20.90 27.38 -15.24
CA HIS A 71 -20.76 26.00 -14.82
C HIS A 71 -19.29 25.62 -14.96
N LEU A 72 -18.62 25.41 -13.83
CA LEU A 72 -17.31 24.78 -13.81
C LEU A 72 -17.49 23.42 -14.45
N SER A 73 -16.94 23.29 -15.66
CA SER A 73 -16.85 21.99 -16.31
C SER A 73 -16.03 21.11 -15.39
N GLU A 74 -16.56 19.95 -15.03
CA GLU A 74 -15.79 18.94 -14.29
C GLU A 74 -14.43 18.76 -14.99
N PRO A 75 -13.32 18.70 -14.24
CA PRO A 75 -12.02 18.53 -14.85
C PRO A 75 -12.08 17.28 -15.71
N ALA A 76 -11.86 17.46 -17.00
CA ALA A 76 -11.84 16.39 -17.96
C ALA A 76 -10.90 15.30 -17.45
N THR A 77 -11.46 14.11 -17.19
CA THR A 77 -10.77 12.87 -16.78
C THR A 77 -9.79 12.34 -17.85
N ILE A 78 -9.36 13.19 -18.78
CA ILE A 78 -8.68 12.83 -20.02
C ILE A 78 -7.15 13.05 -19.92
N GLU A 79 -6.66 13.76 -18.91
CA GLU A 79 -5.21 13.98 -18.71
C GLU A 79 -4.45 12.71 -18.26
N GLU A 80 -5.10 11.74 -17.62
CA GLU A 80 -4.44 10.50 -17.16
C GLU A 80 -4.02 9.57 -18.31
N THR A 81 -4.82 9.52 -19.39
CA THR A 81 -4.56 8.64 -20.54
C THR A 81 -3.32 9.05 -21.34
N LYS A 82 -3.08 10.36 -21.52
CA LYS A 82 -1.94 10.89 -22.30
C LYS A 82 -0.58 10.51 -21.72
N ASN A 83 -0.49 10.33 -20.40
CA ASN A 83 0.78 10.00 -19.74
C ASN A 83 1.13 8.51 -19.89
N ILE A 84 0.12 7.63 -19.97
CA ILE A 84 0.32 6.21 -20.28
C ILE A 84 0.75 6.03 -21.74
N ASP A 85 0.22 6.81 -22.67
CA ASP A 85 0.60 6.74 -24.09
C ASP A 85 2.09 6.94 -24.32
N MET A 86 2.76 7.77 -23.49
CA MET A 86 4.22 7.96 -23.55
C MET A 86 5.02 6.75 -23.02
N LEU A 87 4.43 5.94 -22.15
CA LEU A 87 5.07 4.76 -21.55
C LEU A 87 4.88 3.48 -22.37
N LEU A 88 3.99 3.49 -23.37
CA LEU A 88 3.72 2.33 -24.23
C LEU A 88 4.97 1.87 -25.01
N ASP A 89 5.91 2.77 -25.28
CA ASP A 89 7.13 2.51 -26.05
C ASP A 89 8.34 2.09 -25.17
N VAL A 90 8.13 1.88 -23.86
CA VAL A 90 9.21 1.49 -22.94
C VAL A 90 9.48 -0.01 -23.06
N ASN A 91 10.74 -0.36 -23.33
CA ASN A 91 11.18 -1.75 -23.34
C ASN A 91 11.42 -2.26 -21.91
N LEU A 92 10.81 -3.40 -21.56
CA LEU A 92 10.96 -4.03 -20.25
C LEU A 92 11.52 -5.46 -20.38
N PRO A 93 12.40 -5.89 -19.47
CA PRO A 93 12.91 -7.25 -19.48
C PRO A 93 11.79 -8.24 -19.12
N ILE A 94 11.63 -9.25 -19.95
CA ILE A 94 10.72 -10.37 -19.71
C ILE A 94 11.55 -11.60 -19.35
N ALA A 95 11.18 -12.29 -18.28
CA ALA A 95 11.78 -13.56 -17.89
C ALA A 95 10.77 -14.69 -18.06
N ILE A 96 11.21 -15.80 -18.63
CA ILE A 96 10.45 -17.05 -18.67
C ILE A 96 11.09 -18.01 -17.67
N GLU A 97 10.29 -18.46 -16.71
CA GLU A 97 10.75 -19.40 -15.69
C GLU A 97 10.15 -20.78 -15.91
N LEU A 98 11.03 -21.77 -16.08
CA LEU A 98 10.64 -23.18 -16.06
C LEU A 98 10.15 -23.60 -14.66
N GLY A 99 10.75 -23.05 -13.61
CA GLY A 99 10.34 -23.29 -12.23
C GLY A 99 11.34 -22.76 -11.22
N ARG A 100 10.94 -22.74 -9.95
CA ARG A 100 11.76 -22.31 -8.80
C ARG A 100 11.96 -23.48 -7.85
N THR A 101 13.06 -23.45 -7.10
CA THR A 101 13.29 -24.35 -5.96
C THR A 101 14.06 -23.62 -4.87
N LYS A 102 13.95 -24.08 -3.62
CA LYS A 102 14.71 -23.55 -2.48
C LYS A 102 15.74 -24.57 -2.07
N MET A 103 16.98 -24.12 -1.87
CA MET A 103 18.09 -24.97 -1.45
C MET A 103 18.84 -24.31 -0.30
N SER A 104 19.48 -25.12 0.55
CA SER A 104 20.40 -24.58 1.54
C SER A 104 21.64 -24.01 0.86
N ILE A 105 22.29 -23.03 1.49
CA ILE A 105 23.53 -22.42 0.98
C ILE A 105 24.58 -23.51 0.72
N SER A 106 24.70 -24.49 1.61
CA SER A 106 25.62 -25.63 1.45
C SER A 106 25.37 -26.42 0.17
N ASN A 107 24.10 -26.69 -0.18
CA ASN A 107 23.77 -27.42 -1.40
C ASN A 107 24.07 -26.60 -2.66
N ILE A 108 23.89 -25.27 -2.61
CA ILE A 108 24.22 -24.36 -3.73
C ILE A 108 25.73 -24.35 -3.97
N LEU A 109 26.53 -24.26 -2.91
CA LEU A 109 28.00 -24.27 -3.01
C LEU A 109 28.57 -25.62 -3.48
N ALA A 110 27.81 -26.71 -3.34
CA ALA A 110 28.20 -28.04 -3.81
C ALA A 110 27.84 -28.30 -5.28
N LEU A 111 27.13 -27.38 -5.96
CA LEU A 111 26.76 -27.53 -7.36
C LEU A 111 28.00 -27.53 -8.27
N GLY A 112 28.00 -28.44 -9.23
CA GLY A 112 29.05 -28.53 -10.24
C GLY A 112 28.52 -29.01 -11.59
N PRO A 113 29.40 -29.13 -12.60
CA PRO A 113 29.02 -29.67 -13.90
C PRO A 113 28.40 -31.06 -13.75
N GLY A 114 27.20 -31.25 -14.28
CA GLY A 114 26.44 -32.51 -14.20
C GLY A 114 25.52 -32.64 -12.99
N SER A 115 25.51 -31.67 -12.05
CA SER A 115 24.49 -31.63 -11.00
C SER A 115 23.10 -31.41 -11.59
N ILE A 116 22.11 -32.15 -11.10
CA ILE A 116 20.69 -32.00 -11.47
C ILE A 116 19.98 -31.29 -10.33
N VAL A 117 19.25 -30.22 -10.64
CA VAL A 117 18.46 -29.46 -9.67
C VAL A 117 16.99 -29.72 -9.95
N GLU A 118 16.30 -30.28 -8.95
CA GLU A 118 14.86 -30.53 -9.03
C GLU A 118 14.08 -29.23 -8.74
N LEU A 119 13.11 -28.93 -9.61
CA LEU A 119 12.24 -27.76 -9.49
C LEU A 119 10.93 -28.15 -8.80
N ALA A 120 10.30 -27.19 -8.12
CA ALA A 120 9.00 -27.43 -7.46
C ALA A 120 7.83 -27.60 -8.45
N LYS A 121 8.04 -27.26 -9.72
CA LYS A 121 7.02 -27.28 -10.76
C LYS A 121 6.89 -28.67 -11.38
N LEU A 122 5.64 -29.15 -11.56
CA LEU A 122 5.38 -30.46 -12.15
C LEU A 122 5.58 -30.45 -13.67
N ALA A 123 5.98 -31.61 -14.22
CA ALA A 123 6.09 -31.78 -15.66
C ALA A 123 4.74 -31.60 -16.35
N GLY A 124 4.71 -30.78 -17.40
CA GLY A 124 3.49 -30.47 -18.17
C GLY A 124 2.73 -29.23 -17.66
N GLU A 125 3.12 -28.63 -16.55
CA GLU A 125 2.56 -27.32 -16.16
C GLU A 125 3.09 -26.20 -17.07
N PRO A 126 2.25 -25.19 -17.37
CA PRO A 126 2.68 -24.06 -18.20
C PRO A 126 3.74 -23.24 -17.47
N VAL A 127 4.77 -22.77 -18.19
CA VAL A 127 5.82 -21.89 -17.67
C VAL A 127 5.26 -20.52 -17.27
N ASP A 128 5.93 -19.89 -16.32
CA ASP A 128 5.54 -18.55 -15.86
C ASP A 128 6.28 -17.49 -16.66
N LEU A 129 5.57 -16.45 -17.09
CA LEU A 129 6.13 -15.29 -17.77
C LEU A 129 6.07 -14.11 -16.82
N LEU A 130 7.24 -13.57 -16.52
CA LEU A 130 7.42 -12.52 -15.54
C LEU A 130 7.92 -11.24 -16.20
N VAL A 131 7.42 -10.12 -15.69
CA VAL A 131 7.96 -8.78 -15.95
C VAL A 131 8.22 -8.15 -14.59
N ASN A 132 9.40 -7.56 -14.40
CA ASN A 132 9.84 -7.02 -13.10
C ASN A 132 9.61 -8.01 -11.93
N GLN A 133 9.96 -9.29 -12.14
CA GLN A 133 9.83 -10.37 -11.14
C GLN A 133 8.38 -10.73 -10.73
N ARG A 134 7.36 -10.21 -11.42
CA ARG A 134 5.95 -10.54 -11.19
C ARG A 134 5.38 -11.34 -12.35
N VAL A 135 4.64 -12.39 -12.04
CA VAL A 135 3.96 -13.24 -13.05
C VAL A 135 2.83 -12.45 -13.70
N VAL A 136 2.90 -12.27 -15.01
CA VAL A 136 1.86 -11.55 -15.80
C VAL A 136 1.14 -12.46 -16.79
N ALA A 137 1.72 -13.62 -17.10
CA ALA A 137 1.12 -14.61 -17.99
C ALA A 137 1.65 -16.01 -17.68
N LYS A 138 0.93 -17.01 -18.18
CA LYS A 138 1.37 -18.40 -18.25
C LYS A 138 1.37 -18.85 -19.69
N GLY A 139 2.27 -19.76 -20.02
CA GLY A 139 2.36 -20.27 -21.38
C GLY A 139 3.00 -21.64 -21.49
N GLU A 140 2.92 -22.23 -22.66
CA GLU A 140 3.54 -23.51 -22.98
C GLU A 140 4.77 -23.27 -23.83
N VAL A 141 5.86 -23.99 -23.55
CA VAL A 141 7.07 -23.93 -24.37
C VAL A 141 6.81 -24.65 -25.67
N VAL A 142 7.03 -23.95 -26.78
CA VAL A 142 6.93 -24.48 -28.13
C VAL A 142 8.28 -24.31 -28.84
N VAL A 143 8.60 -25.19 -29.76
CA VAL A 143 9.74 -25.02 -30.66
C VAL A 143 9.19 -24.58 -32.00
N ILE A 144 9.70 -23.46 -32.51
CA ILE A 144 9.36 -22.93 -33.82
C ILE A 144 10.65 -22.86 -34.61
N ASP A 145 10.71 -23.65 -35.69
CA ASP A 145 11.93 -23.94 -36.42
C ASP A 145 13.01 -24.53 -35.50
N GLU A 146 14.03 -23.73 -35.15
CA GLU A 146 15.11 -24.09 -34.24
C GLU A 146 15.14 -23.20 -32.97
N ASN A 147 14.12 -22.35 -32.81
CA ASN A 147 14.02 -21.39 -31.72
C ASN A 147 12.99 -21.85 -30.69
N PHE A 148 13.28 -21.58 -29.42
CA PHE A 148 12.30 -21.72 -28.36
C PHE A 148 11.34 -20.51 -28.38
N GLY A 149 10.04 -20.80 -28.31
CA GLY A 149 8.99 -19.82 -28.12
C GLY A 149 8.10 -20.20 -26.94
N VAL A 150 7.27 -19.27 -26.50
CA VAL A 150 6.25 -19.51 -25.48
C VAL A 150 4.89 -19.12 -26.04
N ARG A 151 3.97 -20.07 -26.08
CA ARG A 151 2.57 -19.80 -26.44
C ARG A 151 1.82 -19.40 -25.18
N ILE A 152 1.30 -18.18 -25.14
CA ILE A 152 0.52 -17.70 -24.00
C ILE A 152 -0.79 -18.51 -23.89
N THR A 153 -1.01 -19.12 -22.74
CA THR A 153 -2.23 -19.87 -22.41
C THR A 153 -3.14 -19.11 -21.48
N GLN A 154 -2.58 -18.30 -20.58
CA GLN A 154 -3.31 -17.42 -19.67
C GLN A 154 -2.61 -16.07 -19.58
N LEU A 155 -3.37 -14.98 -19.55
CA LEU A 155 -2.84 -13.63 -19.54
C LEU A 155 -3.67 -12.76 -18.59
N LEU A 156 -2.99 -11.97 -17.76
CA LEU A 156 -3.67 -10.99 -16.90
C LEU A 156 -4.31 -9.87 -17.72
N THR A 157 -5.33 -9.24 -17.13
CA THR A 157 -5.98 -8.08 -17.74
C THR A 157 -4.99 -6.92 -17.93
N PRO A 158 -5.24 -5.99 -18.88
CA PRO A 158 -4.37 -4.83 -19.07
C PRO A 158 -4.15 -4.02 -17.78
N GLU A 159 -5.17 -3.84 -16.95
CA GLU A 159 -5.10 -3.09 -15.69
C GLU A 159 -4.21 -3.80 -14.65
N GLU A 160 -4.38 -5.11 -14.49
CA GLU A 160 -3.54 -5.93 -13.61
C GLU A 160 -2.08 -5.94 -14.08
N ARG A 161 -1.86 -5.94 -15.40
CA ARG A 161 -0.52 -5.82 -15.98
C ARG A 161 0.09 -4.46 -15.70
N LEU A 162 -0.65 -3.37 -15.87
CA LEU A 162 -0.13 -2.04 -15.57
C LEU A 162 0.26 -1.92 -14.09
N LYS A 163 -0.59 -2.44 -13.18
CA LYS A 163 -0.26 -2.54 -11.75
C LYS A 163 0.96 -3.41 -11.49
N ALA A 164 1.12 -4.50 -12.25
CA ALA A 164 2.28 -5.39 -12.16
C ALA A 164 3.60 -4.70 -12.52
N LEU A 165 3.57 -3.66 -13.35
CA LEU A 165 4.75 -2.91 -13.76
C LEU A 165 5.10 -1.76 -12.80
N GLY A 166 4.09 -1.14 -12.20
CA GLY A 166 4.26 0.04 -11.33
C GLY A 166 4.60 -0.24 -9.87
N GLU A 167 4.45 -1.49 -9.40
CA GLU A 167 4.76 -1.86 -8.02
C GLU A 167 6.16 -2.50 -7.93
N GLU A 168 7.18 -1.68 -7.63
CA GLU A 168 8.45 -2.20 -7.08
C GLU A 168 8.22 -2.67 -5.64
N LYS A 169 8.75 -3.86 -5.31
CA LYS A 169 8.66 -4.46 -3.97
C LYS A 169 10.05 -4.62 -3.38
#